data_AF-A0A930AGY6-F1
#
_entry.id   AF-A0A930AGY6-F1
#
_cell.length_a   1.000
_cell.length_b   1.000
_cell.length_c   1.000
_cell.angle_alpha   90.00
_cell.angle_beta   90.00
_cell.angle_gamma   90.00
#
_symmetry.space_group_name_H-M   'P 1'
#
loop_
_entity.id
_entity.type
_entity.pdbx_description
1 polymer ?
#
loop_
_entity_poly.entity_id
_entity_poly.type
_entity_poly.pdbx_seq_one_letter_code
_entity_poly.pdbx_strand_id
1 'polypeptide(L)'
;MEEIKDYIEEYISNVWLFVVNIIFEIGTCIYTFLFKNSQAVKSITTNENLNTVTKAFKIVQLPEYYEHLIVGLVWIFVLLGIILYTLKQKKYLGTLIYVIFVVVFWLIFWDPILTSFLILGALGIAGIYSFDN
;
A
#
# COMPACT_ATOMS: atom_id res chain seq x y z
N MET A 1 -2.66 27.33 20.74
CA MET A 1 -2.36 25.88 20.61
C MET A 1 -3.59 25.05 20.99
N GLU A 2 -4.38 25.46 21.98
CA GLU A 2 -5.68 24.85 22.31
C GLU A 2 -6.75 25.02 21.22
N GLU A 3 -6.90 26.20 20.62
CA GLU A 3 -7.92 26.41 19.57
C GLU A 3 -7.74 25.53 18.32
N ILE A 4 -6.50 25.24 17.94
CA ILE A 4 -6.20 24.33 16.82
C ILE A 4 -6.55 22.89 17.21
N LYS A 5 -6.30 22.52 18.47
CA LYS A 5 -6.59 21.19 18.98
C LYS A 5 -8.10 20.95 19.01
N ASP A 6 -8.89 21.91 19.50
CA ASP A 6 -10.36 21.83 19.54
C ASP A 6 -10.97 21.79 18.13
N TYR A 7 -10.46 22.60 17.18
CA TYR A 7 -10.88 22.51 15.77
C TYR A 7 -10.56 21.13 15.18
N ILE A 8 -9.36 20.61 15.42
CA ILE A 8 -8.96 19.29 14.90
C ILE A 8 -9.77 18.17 15.57
N GLU A 9 -10.10 18.27 16.86
CA GLU A 9 -10.88 17.27 17.60
C GLU A 9 -12.35 17.20 17.14
N GLU A 10 -12.91 18.35 16.75
CA GLU A 10 -14.23 18.43 16.12
C GLU A 10 -14.23 17.75 14.73
N TYR A 11 -13.18 17.92 13.92
CA TYR A 11 -13.09 17.36 12.56
C TYR A 11 -12.48 15.96 12.43
N ILE A 12 -11.66 15.54 13.39
CA ILE A 12 -10.96 14.26 13.45
C ILE A 12 -11.28 13.67 14.82
N SER A 13 -12.03 12.57 14.85
CA SER A 13 -12.52 11.90 16.08
C SER A 13 -11.48 11.70 17.19
N ASN A 14 -10.20 11.65 16.83
CA ASN A 14 -9.11 11.40 17.75
C ASN A 14 -7.83 11.96 17.13
N VAL A 15 -7.35 13.12 17.61
CA VAL A 15 -6.10 13.76 17.16
C VAL A 15 -4.93 12.78 17.27
N TRP A 16 -4.94 11.96 18.31
CA TRP A 16 -3.95 10.90 18.53
C TRP A 16 -3.94 9.85 17.41
N LEU A 17 -5.11 9.34 17.01
CA LEU A 17 -5.20 8.37 15.91
C LEU A 17 -4.69 8.96 14.60
N PHE A 18 -4.96 10.25 14.37
CA PHE A 18 -4.49 10.94 13.17
C PHE A 18 -2.97 11.08 13.13
N VAL A 19 -2.35 11.50 14.22
CA VAL A 19 -0.89 11.61 14.32
C VAL A 19 -0.23 10.24 14.16
N VAL A 20 -0.77 9.20 14.82
CA VAL A 20 -0.27 7.82 14.67
C VAL A 20 -0.40 7.35 13.22
N ASN A 21 -1.55 7.59 12.58
CA ASN A 21 -1.75 7.22 11.17
C ASN A 21 -0.77 7.92 10.24
N ILE A 22 -0.48 9.21 10.45
CA ILE A 22 0.52 9.93 9.64
C ILE A 22 1.91 9.30 9.80
N ILE A 23 2.32 8.99 11.03
CA ILE A 23 3.63 8.38 11.28
C ILE A 23 3.73 7.02 10.61
N PHE A 24 2.70 6.18 10.74
CA PHE A 24 2.67 4.88 10.08
C PHE A 24 2.61 5.00 8.57
N GLU A 25 1.83 5.92 8.01
CA GLU A 25 1.75 6.21 6.58
C GLU A 25 3.13 6.56 6.01
N ILE A 26 3.83 7.49 6.67
CA ILE A 26 5.18 7.89 6.26
C ILE A 26 6.14 6.70 6.40
N GLY A 27 6.05 5.95 7.50
CA GLY A 27 6.90 4.78 7.76
C GLY A 27 6.72 3.68 6.72
N THR A 28 5.48 3.29 6.40
CA THR A 28 5.17 2.27 5.39
C THR A 28 5.52 2.75 3.99
N CYS A 29 5.31 4.02 3.67
CA CYS A 29 5.76 4.63 2.41
C CYS A 29 7.27 4.57 2.26
N ILE A 30 8.04 4.99 3.27
CA ILE A 30 9.51 4.93 3.26
C ILE A 30 9.99 3.48 3.13
N TYR A 31 9.43 2.57 3.91
CA TYR A 31 9.80 1.15 3.90
C TYR A 31 9.58 0.53 2.51
N THR A 32 8.41 0.76 1.92
CA THR A 32 8.07 0.33 0.55
C THR A 32 8.99 0.97 -0.49
N PHE A 33 9.28 2.26 -0.33
CA PHE A 33 10.14 3.00 -1.24
C PHE A 33 11.59 2.50 -1.21
N LEU A 34 12.12 2.16 -0.02
CA LEU A 34 13.46 1.60 0.13
C LEU A 34 13.59 0.25 -0.59
N PHE A 35 12.58 -0.63 -0.45
CA PHE A 35 12.56 -1.90 -1.19
C PHE A 35 12.52 -1.69 -2.69
N LYS A 36 11.64 -0.81 -3.18
CA LYS A 36 11.57 -0.44 -4.59
C LYS A 36 12.90 0.09 -5.13
N ASN A 37 13.60 0.88 -4.32
CA ASN A 37 14.85 1.51 -4.68
C ASN A 37 16.08 0.61 -4.43
N SER A 38 15.88 -0.58 -3.87
CA SER A 38 16.94 -1.56 -3.59
C SER A 38 17.64 -1.96 -4.89
N GLN A 39 18.93 -2.32 -4.77
CA GLN A 39 19.73 -2.74 -5.91
C GLN A 39 19.16 -4.01 -6.56
N ALA A 40 18.60 -4.92 -5.75
CA ALA A 40 17.96 -6.15 -6.22
C ALA A 40 16.73 -5.85 -7.09
N VAL A 41 15.82 -4.99 -6.63
CA VAL A 41 14.64 -4.60 -7.40
C VAL A 41 15.05 -3.82 -8.64
N LYS A 42 15.87 -2.77 -8.51
CA LYS A 42 16.33 -1.96 -9.66
C LYS A 42 17.02 -2.78 -10.75
N SER A 43 17.89 -3.71 -10.38
CA SER A 43 18.58 -4.56 -11.36
C SER A 43 17.63 -5.44 -12.15
N ILE A 44 16.46 -5.79 -11.60
CA ILE A 44 15.40 -6.51 -12.30
C ILE A 44 14.56 -5.54 -13.14
N THR A 45 14.14 -4.41 -12.58
CA THR A 45 13.23 -3.47 -13.26
C THR A 45 13.89 -2.77 -14.44
N THR A 46 15.18 -2.41 -14.34
CA THR A 46 15.97 -1.74 -15.39
C THR A 46 16.51 -2.71 -16.44
N ASN A 47 16.35 -4.02 -16.26
CA ASN A 47 16.81 -4.99 -17.26
C ASN A 47 15.85 -5.00 -18.46
N GLU A 48 16.30 -4.44 -19.59
CA GLU A 48 15.53 -4.36 -20.83
C GLU A 48 15.32 -5.72 -21.50
N ASN A 49 16.14 -6.73 -21.19
CA ASN A 49 15.99 -8.09 -21.72
C ASN A 49 14.89 -8.91 -21.03
N LEU A 50 14.26 -8.39 -19.99
CA LEU A 50 13.20 -9.08 -19.26
C LEU A 50 11.82 -8.49 -19.58
N ASN A 51 10.89 -9.34 -20.02
CA ASN A 51 9.48 -8.96 -20.13
C ASN A 51 8.87 -8.68 -18.75
N THR A 52 7.77 -7.92 -18.71
CA THR A 52 7.06 -7.53 -17.48
C THR A 52 6.71 -8.72 -16.59
N VAL A 53 6.31 -9.85 -17.19
CA VAL A 53 6.01 -11.10 -16.48
C VAL A 53 7.26 -11.68 -15.81
N THR A 54 8.39 -11.73 -16.53
CA THR A 54 9.65 -12.25 -15.98
C THR A 54 10.22 -11.34 -14.89
N LYS A 55 10.06 -10.02 -15.03
CA LYS A 55 10.41 -9.04 -13.99
C LYS A 55 9.60 -9.31 -12.72
N ALA A 56 8.28 -9.46 -12.86
CA ALA A 56 7.40 -9.78 -11.74
C ALA A 56 7.78 -11.08 -11.02
N PHE A 57 8.07 -12.16 -11.76
CA PHE A 57 8.49 -13.43 -11.16
C PHE A 57 9.79 -13.30 -10.36
N LYS A 58 10.81 -12.61 -10.92
CA LYS A 58 12.07 -12.41 -10.21
C LYS A 58 11.92 -11.56 -8.96
N ILE A 59 11.01 -10.59 -8.99
CA ILE A 59 10.74 -9.71 -7.84
C ILE A 59 10.06 -10.49 -6.72
N VAL A 60 9.14 -11.40 -7.04
CA VAL A 60 8.50 -12.25 -6.03
C VAL A 60 9.47 -13.24 -5.39
N GLN A 61 10.47 -13.69 -6.14
CA GLN A 61 11.52 -14.56 -5.62
C GLN A 61 12.47 -13.86 -4.64
N LEU A 62 12.39 -12.52 -4.48
CA LEU A 62 13.17 -11.83 -3.48
C LEU A 62 12.67 -12.18 -2.07
N PRO A 63 13.55 -12.54 -1.13
CA PRO A 63 13.16 -12.98 0.21
C PRO A 63 12.38 -11.89 0.97
N GLU A 64 12.73 -10.63 0.75
CA GLU A 64 12.11 -9.47 1.39
C GLU A 64 10.76 -9.10 0.76
N TYR A 65 10.41 -9.64 -0.42
CA TYR A 65 9.21 -9.23 -1.16
C TYR A 65 7.91 -9.46 -0.37
N TYR A 66 7.75 -10.66 0.19
CA TYR A 66 6.52 -11.03 0.88
C TYR A 66 6.29 -10.22 2.15
N GLU A 67 7.36 -9.82 2.85
CA GLU A 67 7.28 -8.94 4.01
C GLU A 67 6.70 -7.58 3.61
N HIS A 68 7.25 -6.95 2.56
CA HIS A 68 6.78 -5.66 2.06
C HIS A 68 5.35 -5.74 1.51
N LEU A 69 4.99 -6.85 0.83
CA LEU A 69 3.64 -7.08 0.34
C LEU A 69 2.64 -7.21 1.48
N ILE A 70 2.93 -8.03 2.50
CA ILE A 70 2.03 -8.24 3.64
C ILE A 70 1.85 -6.95 4.43
N VAL A 71 2.93 -6.23 4.73
CA VAL A 71 2.88 -4.95 5.45
C VAL A 71 2.03 -3.94 4.68
N GLY A 72 2.23 -3.82 3.37
CA GLY A 72 1.44 -2.90 2.56
C GLY A 72 -0.04 -3.28 2.45
N LEU A 73 -0.35 -4.58 2.34
CA LEU A 73 -1.73 -5.06 2.34
C LEU A 73 -2.43 -4.78 3.68
N VAL A 74 -1.78 -5.11 4.80
CA VAL A 74 -2.30 -4.84 6.15
C VAL A 74 -2.56 -3.34 6.30
N TRP A 75 -1.65 -2.49 5.84
CA TRP A 75 -1.80 -1.05 5.93
C TRP A 75 -2.99 -0.52 5.11
N ILE A 76 -3.22 -1.04 3.90
CA ILE A 76 -4.41 -0.71 3.10
C ILE A 76 -5.69 -1.08 3.85
N PHE A 77 -5.76 -2.25 4.47
CA PHE A 77 -6.94 -2.65 5.25
C PHE A 77 -7.17 -1.74 6.46
N VAL A 78 -6.11 -1.30 7.13
CA VAL A 78 -6.19 -0.34 8.24
C VAL A 78 -6.74 1.01 7.74
N LEU A 79 -6.20 1.56 6.65
CA LEU A 79 -6.68 2.81 6.04
C LEU A 79 -8.16 2.72 5.65
N LEU A 80 -8.57 1.62 5.01
CA LEU A 80 -9.97 1.37 4.67
C LEU A 80 -10.87 1.31 5.91
N GLY A 81 -10.41 0.63 6.97
CA GLY A 81 -11.12 0.58 8.25
C GLY A 81 -11.32 1.96 8.88
N ILE A 82 -10.30 2.82 8.80
CA ILE A 82 -10.36 4.21 9.29
C ILE A 82 -11.33 5.04 8.45
N ILE A 83 -11.29 4.92 7.12
CA ILE A 83 -12.23 5.60 6.20
C ILE A 83 -13.67 5.22 6.54
N LEU A 84 -13.96 3.93 6.73
CA LEU A 84 -15.29 3.46 7.12
C LEU A 84 -15.71 4.00 8.49
N TYR A 85 -14.78 4.05 9.45
CA TYR A 85 -15.03 4.60 10.78
C TYR A 85 -15.34 6.11 10.73
N THR A 86 -14.57 6.90 9.99
CA THR A 86 -14.81 8.35 9.86
C THR A 86 -16.08 8.67 9.09
N LEU A 87 -16.41 7.86 8.08
CA LEU A 87 -17.69 7.94 7.38
C LEU A 87 -18.87 7.67 8.33
N LYS A 88 -18.77 6.64 9.19
CA LYS A 88 -19.80 6.33 10.20
C LYS A 88 -20.01 7.48 11.17
N GLN A 89 -18.95 8.22 11.50
CA GLN A 89 -19.04 9.43 12.34
C GLN A 89 -19.46 10.69 11.58
N LYS A 90 -19.78 10.61 10.28
CA LYS A 90 -20.11 11.76 9.41
C LYS A 90 -19.02 12.84 9.38
N LYS A 91 -17.76 12.46 9.66
CA LYS A 91 -16.60 13.35 9.58
C LYS A 91 -16.03 13.31 8.15
N TYR A 92 -16.72 13.98 7.23
CA TYR A 92 -16.43 13.94 5.79
C TYR A 92 -15.05 14.52 5.44
N LEU A 93 -14.62 15.60 6.11
CA LEU A 93 -13.30 16.20 5.90
C LEU A 93 -12.16 15.25 6.29
N GLY A 94 -12.27 14.59 7.46
CA GLY A 94 -11.30 13.57 7.87
C GLY A 94 -11.25 12.39 6.89
N THR A 95 -12.42 11.96 6.41
CA THR A 95 -12.51 10.89 5.39
C THR A 95 -11.74 11.25 4.12
N LEU A 96 -11.89 12.49 3.62
CA LEU A 96 -11.22 12.94 2.41
C LEU A 96 -9.69 12.91 2.55
N ILE A 97 -9.16 13.27 3.72
CA ILE A 97 -7.72 13.19 4.01
C ILE A 97 -7.24 11.73 3.96
N TYR A 98 -7.96 10.80 4.58
CA TYR A 98 -7.59 9.38 4.54
C TYR A 98 -7.69 8.78 3.13
N VAL A 99 -8.64 9.23 2.31
CA VAL A 99 -8.70 8.85 0.90
C VAL A 99 -7.46 9.33 0.13
N ILE A 100 -7.00 10.56 0.38
CA ILE A 100 -5.75 11.06 -0.22
C ILE A 100 -4.56 10.19 0.20
N PHE A 101 -4.48 9.79 1.48
CA PHE A 101 -3.43 8.86 1.95
C PHE A 101 -3.46 7.54 1.19
N VAL A 102 -4.64 6.93 1.04
CA VAL A 102 -4.78 5.72 0.22
C VAL A 102 -4.24 5.91 -1.19
N VAL A 103 -4.56 7.03 -1.86
CA VAL A 103 -4.07 7.31 -3.22
C VAL A 103 -2.54 7.44 -3.25
N VAL A 104 -1.95 8.19 -2.32
CA VAL A 104 -0.49 8.38 -2.25
C VAL A 104 0.21 7.06 -1.95
N PHE A 105 -0.26 6.31 -0.95
CA PHE A 105 0.26 4.99 -0.62
C PHE A 105 0.20 4.05 -1.82
N TRP A 106 -0.94 4.04 -2.52
CA TRP A 106 -1.15 3.20 -3.68
C TRP A 106 -0.17 3.51 -4.81
N LEU A 107 0.13 4.78 -5.10
CA LEU A 107 1.12 5.17 -6.11
C LEU A 107 2.53 4.64 -5.78
N ILE A 108 2.89 4.57 -4.51
CA ILE A 108 4.18 4.05 -4.06
C ILE A 108 4.19 2.51 -4.11
N PHE A 109 3.09 1.88 -3.73
CA PHE A 109 2.96 0.42 -3.60
C PHE A 109 2.70 -0.30 -4.95
N TRP A 110 2.10 0.38 -5.93
CA TRP A 110 1.63 -0.21 -7.20
C TRP A 110 2.73 -0.92 -8.01
N ASP A 111 3.93 -0.35 -8.06
CA ASP A 111 5.02 -0.87 -8.88
C ASP A 111 6.36 -0.93 -8.11
N PRO A 112 7.06 -2.09 -8.04
CA PRO A 112 6.76 -3.37 -8.69
C PRO A 112 6.04 -4.41 -7.80
N ILE A 113 5.67 -4.04 -6.58
CA ILE A 113 5.15 -4.98 -5.58
C ILE A 113 3.75 -5.48 -5.94
N LEU A 114 2.81 -4.57 -6.18
CA LEU A 114 1.43 -4.95 -6.49
C LEU A 114 1.32 -5.63 -7.87
N THR A 115 2.09 -5.16 -8.84
CA THR A 115 2.06 -5.69 -10.21
C THR A 115 2.50 -7.16 -10.25
N SER A 116 3.52 -7.51 -9.48
CA SER A 116 3.99 -8.90 -9.40
C SER A 116 3.01 -9.82 -8.68
N PHE A 117 2.32 -9.33 -7.65
CA PHE A 117 1.24 -10.06 -6.98
C PHE A 117 0.07 -10.32 -7.94
N LEU A 118 -0.37 -9.32 -8.69
CA LEU A 118 -1.47 -9.44 -9.65
C LEU A 118 -1.15 -10.43 -10.77
N ILE A 119 0.07 -10.41 -11.31
CA ILE A 119 0.51 -11.34 -12.36
C ILE A 119 0.50 -12.78 -11.83
N LEU A 120 1.00 -13.02 -10.61
CA LEU A 120 0.96 -14.35 -10.00
C LEU A 120 -0.46 -14.81 -9.70
N GLY A 121 -1.32 -13.92 -9.19
CA GLY A 121 -2.73 -14.23 -8.97
C GLY A 121 -3.42 -14.64 -10.27
N ALA A 122 -3.21 -13.87 -11.34
CA ALA A 122 -3.76 -14.17 -12.66
C ALA A 122 -3.25 -15.51 -13.22
N LEU A 123 -1.96 -15.80 -13.08
CA LEU A 123 -1.36 -17.08 -13.51
C LEU A 123 -1.85 -18.27 -12.68
N GLY A 124 -2.02 -18.09 -11.36
CA GLY A 124 -2.58 -19.11 -10.49
C GLY A 124 -4.02 -19.45 -10.86
N ILE A 125 -4.85 -18.43 -11.09
CA ILE A 125 -6.23 -18.62 -11.55
C ILE A 125 -6.25 -19.31 -12.92
N ALA A 126 -5.47 -18.82 -13.90
CA ALA A 126 -5.41 -19.42 -15.23
C ALA A 126 -4.93 -20.89 -15.19
N GLY A 127 -3.97 -21.21 -14.32
CA GLY A 127 -3.50 -22.56 -14.09
C GLY A 127 -4.61 -23.48 -13.58
N ILE A 128 -5.34 -23.07 -12.54
CA ILE A 128 -6.47 -23.84 -12.00
C ILE A 128 -7.52 -24.11 -13.09
N TYR A 129 -7.91 -23.09 -13.86
CA TYR A 129 -8.86 -23.26 -14.97
C TYR A 129 -8.33 -24.13 -16.12
N SER A 130 -7.00 -24.18 -16.33
CA SER A 130 -6.39 -25.05 -17.33
C SER A 130 -6.30 -26.52 -16.91
N PHE A 131 -6.31 -26.81 -15.61
CA PHE A 131 -6.32 -28.18 -15.08
C PHE A 131 -7.75 -28.75 -14.94
N ASP A 132 -8.77 -27.89 -14.99
CA ASP A 132 -10.19 -28.26 -14.89
C ASP A 132 -10.83 -28.55 -16.27
N ASN A 133 -10.03 -28.58 -17.35
CA ASN A 133 -10.45 -28.86 -18.73
C ASN A 133 -9.55 -29.93 -19.36
#